data_AF-A0A4Y6V706-F1
#
_entry.id   AF-A0A4Y6V706-F1
#
_cell.length_a   1.000
_cell.length_b   1.000
_cell.length_c   1.000
_cell.angle_alpha   90.00
_cell.angle_beta   90.00
_cell.angle_gamma   90.00
#
_symmetry.space_group_name_H-M   'P 1'
#
loop_
_entity.id
_entity.type
_entity.pdbx_description
1 polymer ?
#
loop_
_entity_poly.entity_id
_entity_poly.type
_entity_poly.pdbx_seq_one_letter_code
_entity_poly.pdbx_strand_id
1 'polypeptide(L)'
;MIINELKLEDGRILALKELDPADMLDLIEAAGAAANGPSAGAWLGYAEMICSVTAIDNVPVQMPVTKDEIRDLARRIGKAGLISLQLAFDEDVNKSDLVGTAKN
;
A
#
# COMPACT_ATOMS: atom_id res chain seq x y z
N MET A 1 -9.54 6.84 -9.57
CA MET A 1 -10.58 5.91 -9.04
C MET A 1 -9.80 4.67 -8.69
N ILE A 2 -9.53 4.47 -7.41
CA ILE A 2 -8.57 3.46 -6.97
C ILE A 2 -9.11 2.07 -7.28
N ILE A 3 -8.20 1.17 -7.64
CA ILE A 3 -8.46 -0.24 -7.85
C ILE A 3 -8.79 -0.85 -6.48
N ASN A 4 -10.04 -1.25 -6.26
CA ASN A 4 -10.46 -1.87 -4.98
C ASN A 4 -9.99 -3.33 -4.85
N GLU A 5 -9.68 -3.99 -5.96
CA GLU A 5 -9.22 -5.38 -6.00
C GLU A 5 -8.13 -5.58 -7.05
N LEU A 6 -7.05 -6.23 -6.65
CA LEU A 6 -5.92 -6.57 -7.51
C LEU A 6 -5.76 -8.08 -7.59
N LYS A 7 -5.93 -8.64 -8.78
CA LYS A 7 -5.68 -10.06 -9.06
C LYS A 7 -4.20 -10.28 -9.38
N LEU A 8 -3.56 -11.16 -8.62
CA LEU A 8 -2.17 -11.54 -8.80
C LEU A 8 -2.02 -12.65 -9.86
N GLU A 9 -0.83 -12.76 -10.44
CA GLU A 9 -0.50 -13.80 -11.43
C GLU A 9 -0.60 -15.21 -10.86
N ASP A 10 -0.36 -15.38 -9.56
CA ASP A 10 -0.48 -16.65 -8.84
C ASP A 10 -1.94 -17.03 -8.52
N GLY A 11 -2.91 -16.21 -8.93
CA GLY A 11 -4.34 -16.44 -8.78
C GLY A 11 -4.92 -15.86 -7.49
N ARG A 12 -4.10 -15.35 -6.57
CA ARG A 12 -4.57 -14.68 -5.35
C ARG A 12 -5.20 -13.32 -5.66
N ILE A 13 -6.06 -12.85 -4.75
CA ILE A 13 -6.71 -11.53 -4.87
C ILE A 13 -6.37 -10.69 -3.64
N LEU A 14 -5.91 -9.46 -3.87
CA LEU A 14 -5.73 -8.46 -2.83
C LEU A 14 -6.89 -7.47 -2.88
N ALA A 15 -7.57 -7.24 -1.76
CA ALA A 15 -8.48 -6.11 -1.62
C ALA A 15 -7.71 -4.90 -1.08
N LEU A 16 -7.93 -3.73 -1.66
CA LEU A 16 -7.17 -2.51 -1.39
C LEU A 16 -8.10 -1.39 -0.90
N LYS A 17 -7.57 -0.52 -0.04
CA LYS A 17 -8.19 0.76 0.32
C LYS A 17 -7.18 1.89 0.19
N GLU A 18 -7.68 3.10 -0.05
CA GLU A 18 -6.91 4.31 0.19
C GLU A 18 -6.68 4.48 1.70
N LEU A 19 -5.48 4.90 2.09
CA LEU A 19 -5.21 5.30 3.47
C LEU A 19 -5.65 6.74 3.65
N ASP A 20 -6.52 6.97 4.62
CA ASP A 20 -6.90 8.32 4.98
C ASP A 20 -5.81 9.00 5.86
N PRO A 21 -5.91 10.31 6.14
CA PRO A 21 -4.92 10.97 6.98
C PRO A 21 -4.76 10.39 8.39
N ALA A 22 -5.80 9.76 8.95
CA ALA A 22 -5.70 9.10 10.24
C ALA A 22 -4.93 7.77 10.13
N ASP A 23 -5.21 6.97 9.11
CA ASP A 23 -4.44 5.75 8.79
C ASP A 23 -2.94 6.09 8.60
N MET A 24 -2.63 7.24 7.99
CA MET A 24 -1.26 7.69 7.80
C MET A 24 -0.56 8.08 9.11
N LEU A 25 -1.28 8.67 10.07
CA LEU A 25 -0.74 8.93 11.41
C LEU A 25 -0.45 7.62 12.15
N ASP A 26 -1.39 6.67 12.09
CA ASP A 26 -1.23 5.35 12.68
C ASP A 26 -0.04 4.60 12.06
N LEU A 27 0.15 4.73 10.74
CA LEU A 27 1.30 4.19 10.03
C LEU A 27 2.63 4.79 10.49
N ILE A 28 2.69 6.12 10.66
CA ILE A 28 3.87 6.83 11.16
C ILE A 28 4.20 6.37 12.59
N GLU A 29 3.18 6.16 13.43
CA GLU A 29 3.35 5.62 14.77
C GLU A 29 3.89 4.18 14.72
N ALA A 30 3.28 3.32 13.90
CA ALA A 30 3.70 1.93 13.70
C ALA A 30 5.14 1.82 13.18
N ALA A 31 5.59 2.77 12.35
CA ALA A 31 6.95 2.84 11.83
C ALA A 31 8.02 3.04 12.92
N GLY A 32 7.65 3.76 13.99
CA GLY A 32 8.53 4.16 15.08
C GLY A 32 9.81 4.83 14.57
N ALA A 33 10.97 4.34 15.00
CA ALA A 33 12.27 4.91 14.61
C ALA A 33 12.53 4.90 13.09
N ALA A 34 11.84 4.06 12.30
CA ALA A 34 12.00 4.06 10.84
C ALA A 34 11.53 5.36 10.19
N ALA A 35 10.57 6.06 10.80
CA ALA A 35 10.05 7.34 10.30
C ALA A 35 11.00 8.52 10.50
N ASN A 36 12.10 8.35 11.24
CA ASN A 36 13.01 9.45 11.60
C ASN A 36 14.39 9.37 10.92
N GLY A 37 14.63 8.35 10.10
CA GLY A 37 15.93 8.13 9.45
C GLY A 37 16.04 8.75 8.04
N PRO A 38 17.25 8.75 7.44
CA PRO A 38 17.45 9.21 6.06
C PRO A 38 16.61 8.47 5.01
N SER A 39 16.18 7.25 5.33
CA SER A 39 15.32 6.42 4.49
C SER A 39 13.84 6.49 4.86
N ALA A 40 13.43 7.42 5.73
CA ALA A 40 12.05 7.51 6.24
C ALA A 40 11.02 7.61 5.12
N GLY A 41 11.26 8.48 4.12
CA GLY A 41 10.34 8.64 2.99
C GLY A 41 10.17 7.35 2.18
N ALA A 42 11.28 6.70 1.83
CA ALA A 42 11.25 5.44 1.10
C ALA A 42 10.58 4.31 1.91
N TRP A 43 10.82 4.29 3.23
CA TRP A 43 10.20 3.32 4.12
C TRP A 43 8.68 3.54 4.23
N LEU A 44 8.24 4.78 4.47
CA LEU A 44 6.84 5.14 4.62
C LEU A 44 6.06 4.90 3.33
N GLY A 45 6.59 5.30 2.17
CA GLY A 45 5.91 5.04 0.90
C GLY A 45 5.74 3.55 0.61
N TYR A 46 6.73 2.73 0.95
CA TYR A 46 6.61 1.28 0.82
C TYR A 46 5.58 0.69 1.80
N ALA A 47 5.58 1.20 3.04
CA ALA A 47 4.68 0.75 4.09
C ALA A 47 3.21 1.17 3.82
N GLU A 48 2.99 2.36 3.26
CA GLU A 48 1.68 2.83 2.81
C GLU A 48 1.07 1.87 1.78
N MET A 49 1.84 1.52 0.74
CA MET A 49 1.41 0.54 -0.26
C MET A 49 1.06 -0.81 0.37
N ILE A 50 1.87 -1.29 1.32
CA ILE A 50 1.62 -2.56 2.03
C ILE A 50 0.32 -2.47 2.85
N CYS A 51 0.15 -1.38 3.61
CA CYS A 51 -0.98 -1.17 4.51
C CYS A 51 -2.29 -0.84 3.78
N SER A 52 -2.24 -0.55 2.48
CA SER A 52 -3.44 -0.44 1.65
C SER A 52 -4.19 -1.77 1.53
N VAL A 53 -3.53 -2.91 1.76
CA VAL A 53 -4.13 -4.25 1.65
C VAL A 53 -5.03 -4.55 2.83
N THR A 54 -6.34 -4.66 2.56
CA THR A 54 -7.38 -4.96 3.56
C THR A 54 -7.83 -6.42 3.59
N ALA A 55 -7.57 -7.18 2.52
CA ALA A 55 -7.81 -8.62 2.48
C ALA A 55 -6.88 -9.33 1.49
N ILE A 56 -6.60 -10.60 1.77
CA ILE A 56 -5.91 -11.53 0.86
C ILE A 56 -6.82 -12.75 0.68
N ASP A 57 -7.22 -13.05 -0.56
CA ASP A 57 -8.12 -14.16 -0.88
C ASP A 57 -9.44 -14.13 -0.09
N ASN A 58 -10.03 -12.93 0.03
CA ASN A 58 -11.22 -12.64 0.85
C ASN A 58 -11.05 -12.85 2.36
N VAL A 59 -9.83 -13.13 2.83
CA VAL A 59 -9.52 -13.18 4.27
C VAL A 59 -9.08 -11.78 4.71
N PRO A 60 -9.83 -11.12 5.62
CA PRO A 60 -9.48 -9.80 6.10
C PRO A 60 -8.09 -9.75 6.74
N VAL A 61 -7.38 -8.67 6.47
CA VAL A 61 -6.11 -8.31 7.10
C VAL A 61 -6.38 -7.12 8.02
N GLN A 62 -5.89 -7.20 9.26
CA GLN A 62 -5.92 -6.06 10.17
C GLN A 62 -4.83 -5.07 9.79
N MET A 63 -5.14 -3.77 9.91
CA MET A 63 -4.16 -2.71 9.73
C MET A 63 -2.99 -2.95 10.70
N PRO A 64 -1.75 -3.04 10.23
CA PRO A 64 -0.59 -3.19 11.09
C PRO A 64 -0.43 -2.02 12.05
N VAL A 65 -0.19 -2.30 13.33
CA VAL A 65 0.08 -1.28 14.37
C VAL A 65 1.55 -1.24 14.79
N THR A 66 2.37 -2.16 14.28
CA THR A 66 3.82 -2.14 14.50
C THR A 66 4.63 -2.37 13.24
N LYS A 67 5.88 -1.91 13.26
CA LYS A 67 6.88 -2.14 12.21
C LYS A 67 7.04 -3.61 11.81
N ASP A 68 6.94 -4.53 12.78
CA ASP A 68 7.12 -5.95 12.52
C ASP A 68 5.87 -6.57 11.87
N GLU A 69 4.68 -6.12 12.25
CA GLU A 69 3.43 -6.51 11.57
C GLU A 69 3.39 -6.04 10.11
N ILE A 70 3.91 -4.85 9.82
CA ILE A 70 4.05 -4.35 8.43
C ILE A 70 4.95 -5.30 7.62
N ARG A 71 6.05 -5.75 8.21
CA ARG A 71 6.95 -6.71 7.55
C ARG A 71 6.30 -8.08 7.37
N ASP A 72 5.52 -8.53 8.34
CA ASP A 72 4.80 -9.80 8.24
C ASP A 72 3.71 -9.74 7.16
N LEU A 73 3.01 -8.61 7.05
CA LEU A 73 2.08 -8.38 5.95
C LEU A 73 2.80 -8.37 4.60
N ALA A 74 3.93 -7.68 4.49
CA ALA A 74 4.76 -7.70 3.27
C ALA A 74 5.20 -9.12 2.89
N ARG A 75 5.56 -9.96 3.86
CA ARG A 75 5.90 -11.37 3.64
C ARG A 75 4.71 -12.19 3.15
N ARG A 76 3.52 -11.95 3.71
CA ARG A 76 2.26 -12.62 3.30
C ARG A 76 1.83 -12.24 1.88
N ILE A 77 1.96 -10.95 1.52
CA ILE A 77 1.73 -10.48 0.15
C ILE A 77 2.75 -11.14 -0.79
N GLY A 78 4.02 -11.14 -0.38
CA GLY A 78 5.11 -11.75 -1.12
C GLY A 78 5.58 -10.88 -2.29
N LYS A 79 6.70 -11.29 -2.90
CA LYS A 79 7.39 -10.49 -3.92
C LYS A 79 6.52 -10.19 -5.15
N ALA A 80 5.79 -11.20 -5.66
CA ALA A 80 4.92 -11.01 -6.83
C ALA A 80 3.80 -10.02 -6.52
N GLY A 81 3.15 -10.14 -5.36
CA GLY A 81 2.11 -9.22 -4.93
C GLY A 81 2.61 -7.79 -4.76
N LEU A 82 3.81 -7.59 -4.20
CA LEU A 82 4.41 -6.26 -4.06
C LEU A 82 4.75 -5.61 -5.41
N ILE A 83 5.19 -6.40 -6.39
CA ILE A 83 5.42 -5.89 -7.76
C ILE A 83 4.09 -5.46 -8.39
N SER A 84 3.04 -6.28 -8.28
CA SER A 84 1.72 -5.93 -8.80
C SER A 84 1.13 -4.71 -8.10
N LEU A 85 1.33 -4.56 -6.78
CA LEU A 85 0.92 -3.37 -6.03
C LEU A 85 1.64 -2.12 -6.53
N GLN A 86 2.97 -2.18 -6.72
CA GLN A 86 3.73 -1.03 -7.22
C GLN A 86 3.21 -0.57 -8.58
N LEU A 87 2.96 -1.52 -9.50
CA LEU A 87 2.39 -1.20 -10.81
C LEU A 87 1.00 -0.58 -10.70
N ALA A 88 0.14 -1.09 -9.81
CA ALA A 88 -1.20 -0.56 -9.59
C ALA A 88 -1.17 0.88 -9.05
N PHE A 89 -0.25 1.19 -8.12
CA PHE A 89 -0.07 2.54 -7.58
C PHE A 89 0.56 3.49 -8.59
N ASP A 90 1.56 3.05 -9.36
CA ASP A 90 2.17 3.85 -10.42
C ASP A 90 1.15 4.17 -11.53
N GLU A 91 0.27 3.23 -11.88
CA GLU A 91 -0.81 3.47 -12.85
C GLU A 91 -1.87 4.46 -12.36
N ASP A 92 -2.20 4.47 -11.07
CA ASP A 92 -3.18 5.41 -10.52
C ASP A 92 -2.61 6.85 -10.47
N VAL A 93 -1.33 7.01 -10.11
CA VAL A 93 -0.61 8.30 -10.18
C VAL A 93 -0.61 8.84 -11.61
N ASN A 94 -0.32 8.00 -12.60
CA ASN A 94 -0.34 8.43 -14.01
C ASN A 94 -1.77 8.78 -14.50
N LYS A 95 -2.82 8.12 -13.98
CA LYS A 95 -4.22 8.47 -14.30
C LYS A 95 -4.65 9.78 -13.63
N SER A 96 -4.18 10.11 -12.42
CA SER A 96 -4.49 11.40 -11.79
C SER A 96 -3.88 12.59 -12.54
N ASP A 97 -2.69 12.42 -13.10
CA ASP A 97 -1.99 13.48 -13.84
C ASP A 97 -2.64 13.78 -15.21
N LEU A 98 -3.26 12.78 -15.83
CA LEU A 98 -3.96 12.93 -17.11
C LEU A 98 -5.28 13.71 -16.98
N VAL A 99 -5.93 13.70 -15.81
CA VAL A 99 -7.19 14.43 -15.59
C VAL A 99 -6.93 15.94 -15.36
N GLY A 100 -5.72 16.33 -14.97
CA GLY A 100 -5.32 17.73 -14.76
C GLY A 100 -5.02 18.54 -16.02
N THR A 101 -4.75 17.88 -17.15
CA THR A 101 -4.33 18.56 -18.40
C THR A 101 -5.46 18.76 -19.41
N ALA A 102 -6.68 18.27 -19.15
CA ALA A 102 -7.82 18.36 -20.07
C ALA A 102 -8.64 19.67 -19.99
N LYS A 103 -8.03 20.77 -19.53
CA LYS A 103 -8.65 22.12 -19.54
C LYS A 103 -7.62 23.21 -19.88
N ASN A 104 -7.33 23.39 -21.17
CA ASN A 104 -6.96 24.68 -21.75
C ASN A 104 -7.36 24.71 -23.22
#